data_AF-A0A7Y8MBT6-F1
#
_entry.id   AF-A0A7Y8MBT6-F1
#
_cell.length_a   1.000
_cell.length_b   1.000
_cell.length_c   1.000
_cell.angle_alpha   90.00
_cell.angle_beta   90.00
_cell.angle_gamma   90.00
#
_symmetry.space_group_name_H-M   'P 1'
#
loop_
_entity.id
_entity.type
_entity.pdbx_description
1 polymer ?
#
loop_
_entity_poly.entity_id
_entity_poly.type
_entity_poly.pdbx_seq_one_letter_code
_entity_poly.pdbx_strand_id
1 'polypeptide(L)'
;MTKADDRAGRRRRGRPERWAWLAVLCCACLLLITPRPLLAQAPAVAVETQTGPGYARLLLIWPGPAPALEARIFNGVLIAESDAAFAVDLASLSRSLDPYVALARQDADGRTLRLAMKRAMTVSARVEGRVGIVEMRLPDAAAPPPVYVAALLEARESKPAPVPEPAPEPEAAPAPDPAPVPPPAPD
;
A
#
# COMPACT_ATOMS: atom_id res chain seq x y z
N MET A 1 27.36 33.94 -76.24
CA MET A 1 27.60 34.77 -75.04
C MET A 1 26.25 35.36 -74.61
N THR A 2 25.61 34.74 -73.60
CA THR A 2 25.35 35.30 -72.25
C THR A 2 24.27 36.40 -72.26
N LYS A 3 23.16 36.39 -71.51
CA LYS A 3 22.92 35.84 -70.17
C LYS A 3 21.39 35.85 -69.90
N ALA A 4 20.89 34.82 -69.21
CA ALA A 4 19.54 34.70 -68.66
C ALA A 4 19.34 35.57 -67.40
N ASP A 5 18.09 35.90 -67.06
CA ASP A 5 17.55 36.10 -65.69
C ASP A 5 16.14 36.73 -65.85
N ASP A 6 15.05 35.97 -65.81
CA ASP A 6 14.35 35.45 -64.62
C ASP A 6 14.12 36.49 -63.51
N ARG A 7 12.87 36.94 -63.35
CA ARG A 7 12.40 37.65 -62.15
C ARG A 7 11.08 37.05 -61.66
N ALA A 8 11.28 35.93 -60.99
CA ALA A 8 10.48 35.35 -59.93
C ALA A 8 9.58 36.32 -59.14
N GLY A 9 8.32 35.90 -59.02
CA GLY A 9 7.32 36.48 -58.13
C GLY A 9 7.68 36.35 -56.65
N ARG A 10 7.60 37.47 -55.94
CA ARG A 10 7.68 37.50 -54.47
C ARG A 10 6.31 37.19 -53.86
N ARG A 11 6.14 35.94 -53.46
CA ARG A 11 5.01 35.45 -52.64
C ARG A 11 5.01 36.14 -51.28
N ARG A 12 3.85 36.66 -50.88
CA ARG A 12 3.56 37.20 -49.55
C ARG A 12 3.66 36.07 -48.52
N ARG A 13 4.60 36.15 -47.57
CA ARG A 13 4.65 35.30 -46.38
C ARG A 13 3.64 35.81 -45.35
N GLY A 14 2.52 35.13 -45.22
CA GLY A 14 1.56 35.30 -44.11
C GLY A 14 2.04 34.55 -42.87
N ARG A 15 2.01 35.23 -41.73
CA ARG A 15 2.43 34.80 -40.38
C ARG A 15 1.71 33.53 -39.89
N PRO A 16 2.42 32.47 -39.43
CA PRO A 16 1.81 31.32 -38.77
C PRO A 16 2.16 31.23 -37.26
N GLU A 17 2.26 32.34 -36.53
CA GLU A 17 2.79 32.28 -35.15
C GLU A 17 1.73 31.93 -34.09
N ARG A 18 0.43 32.15 -34.35
CA ARG A 18 -0.62 31.97 -33.33
C ARG A 18 -1.04 30.51 -33.12
N TRP A 19 -0.79 29.65 -34.11
CA TRP A 19 -1.17 28.24 -34.08
C TRP A 19 -0.12 27.36 -33.39
N ALA A 20 1.15 27.80 -33.39
CA ALA A 20 2.24 27.10 -32.73
C ALA A 20 2.10 27.11 -31.18
N TRP A 21 1.57 28.18 -30.60
CA TRP A 21 1.37 28.28 -29.14
C TRP A 21 0.21 27.43 -28.61
N LEU A 22 -0.84 27.20 -29.41
CA LEU A 22 -1.95 26.31 -29.06
C LEU A 22 -1.54 24.83 -29.05
N ALA A 23 -0.65 24.42 -29.96
CA ALA A 23 -0.15 23.05 -30.01
C ALA A 23 0.75 22.70 -28.80
N VAL A 24 1.57 23.64 -28.33
CA VAL A 24 2.46 23.45 -27.17
C VAL A 24 1.66 23.37 -25.86
N LEU A 25 0.60 24.17 -25.70
CA LEU A 25 -0.26 24.12 -24.52
C LEU A 25 -1.03 22.79 -24.42
N CYS A 26 -1.45 22.23 -25.56
CA CYS A 26 -2.18 20.95 -25.61
C CYS A 26 -1.25 19.76 -25.26
N CYS A 27 0.00 19.76 -25.73
CA CYS A 27 1.00 18.76 -25.33
C CYS A 27 1.34 18.80 -23.84
N ALA A 28 1.33 19.98 -23.21
CA ALA A 28 1.56 20.12 -21.77
C ALA A 28 0.40 19.57 -20.91
N CYS A 29 -0.84 19.71 -21.37
CA CYS A 29 -2.01 19.12 -20.68
C CYS A 29 -2.12 17.60 -20.86
N LEU A 30 -1.70 17.05 -22.01
CA LEU A 30 -1.72 15.60 -22.27
C LEU A 30 -0.66 14.80 -21.49
N LEU A 31 0.41 15.45 -21.02
CA LEU A 31 1.42 14.82 -20.14
C LEU A 31 0.96 14.68 -18.67
N LEU A 32 -0.16 15.30 -18.29
CA LEU A 32 -0.72 15.22 -16.93
C LEU A 32 -1.72 14.07 -16.76
N ILE A 33 -2.03 13.33 -17.83
CA ILE A 33 -2.94 12.17 -17.83
C ILE A 33 -2.11 10.90 -18.10
N THR A 34 -0.98 10.74 -17.41
CA THR A 34 -0.36 9.42 -17.37
C THR A 34 -1.24 8.53 -16.49
N PRO A 35 -1.65 7.34 -16.96
CA PRO A 35 -2.38 6.41 -16.11
C PRO A 35 -1.47 6.09 -14.93
N ARG A 36 -1.87 6.51 -13.73
CA ARG A 36 -1.22 6.04 -12.51
C ARG A 36 -1.42 4.52 -12.49
N PRO A 37 -0.35 3.71 -12.46
CA PRO A 37 -0.55 2.29 -12.20
C PRO A 37 -1.27 2.18 -10.86
N LEU A 38 -2.48 1.62 -10.90
CA LEU A 38 -3.22 1.29 -9.70
C LEU A 38 -2.36 0.25 -8.97
N LEU A 39 -1.60 0.70 -7.97
CA LEU A 39 -0.84 -0.18 -7.10
C LEU A 39 -1.83 -1.21 -6.55
N ALA A 40 -1.62 -2.48 -6.90
CA ALA A 40 -2.36 -3.56 -6.30
C ALA A 40 -2.26 -3.42 -4.78
N GLN A 41 -3.40 -3.30 -4.10
CA GLN A 41 -3.41 -3.16 -2.65
C GLN A 41 -2.72 -4.39 -2.05
N ALA A 42 -1.71 -4.17 -1.22
CA ALA A 42 -1.02 -5.25 -0.55
C ALA A 42 -2.03 -6.04 0.30
N PRO A 43 -1.96 -7.39 0.31
CA PRO A 43 -2.88 -8.19 1.10
C PRO A 43 -2.77 -7.83 2.58
N ALA A 44 -3.91 -7.61 3.22
CA ALA A 44 -3.98 -7.45 4.66
C ALA A 44 -3.57 -8.76 5.34
N VAL A 45 -2.56 -8.70 6.18
CA VAL A 45 -2.05 -9.84 6.96
C VAL A 45 -2.55 -9.70 8.38
N ALA A 46 -3.12 -10.76 8.93
CA ALA A 46 -3.49 -10.74 10.33
C ALA A 46 -2.25 -10.86 11.20
N VAL A 47 -2.26 -10.09 12.28
CA VAL A 47 -1.13 -10.00 13.19
C VAL A 47 -1.52 -10.45 14.57
N GLU A 48 -0.76 -11.40 15.08
CA GLU A 48 -0.87 -11.85 16.45
C GLU A 48 0.50 -11.71 17.11
N THR A 49 0.48 -11.35 18.39
CA THR A 49 1.70 -11.14 19.16
C THR A 49 1.62 -11.88 20.47
N GLN A 50 2.71 -12.52 20.85
CA GLN A 50 2.86 -13.15 22.15
C GLN A 50 4.05 -12.52 22.86
N THR A 51 3.82 -11.99 24.05
CA THR A 51 4.87 -11.37 24.86
C THR A 51 4.95 -12.11 26.19
N GLY A 52 6.16 -12.22 26.72
CA GLY A 52 6.44 -12.77 28.04
C GLY A 52 7.80 -12.30 28.52
N PRO A 53 8.24 -12.64 29.72
CA PRO A 53 9.52 -12.20 30.24
C PRO A 53 10.69 -12.59 29.32
N GLY A 54 11.35 -11.58 28.75
CA GLY A 54 12.54 -11.76 27.92
C GLY A 54 12.30 -12.24 26.48
N TYR A 55 11.05 -12.27 26.01
CA TYR A 55 10.75 -12.55 24.61
C TYR A 55 9.52 -11.80 24.10
N ALA A 56 9.49 -11.63 22.78
CA ALA A 56 8.31 -11.28 22.02
C ALA A 56 8.26 -12.12 20.74
N ARG A 57 7.08 -12.55 20.33
CA ARG A 57 6.84 -13.26 19.08
C ARG A 57 5.81 -12.49 18.29
N LEU A 58 6.10 -12.28 17.01
CA LEU A 58 5.20 -11.71 16.03
C LEU A 58 4.82 -12.79 15.02
N LEU A 59 3.52 -12.99 14.84
CA LEU A 59 2.93 -13.95 13.90
C LEU A 59 2.23 -13.14 12.81
N LEU A 60 2.70 -13.34 11.58
CA LEU A 60 2.15 -12.75 10.36
C LEU A 60 1.36 -13.84 9.63
N ILE A 61 0.04 -13.80 9.72
CA ILE A 61 -0.85 -14.85 9.21
C ILE A 61 -1.43 -14.43 7.86
N TRP A 62 -0.94 -15.06 6.80
CA TRP A 62 -1.29 -14.78 5.42
C TRP A 62 -2.60 -15.49 5.02
N PRO A 63 -3.35 -14.93 4.05
CA PRO A 63 -4.53 -15.59 3.51
C PRO A 63 -4.17 -16.88 2.74
N GLY A 64 -3.02 -16.88 2.07
CA GLY A 64 -2.43 -18.03 1.39
C GLY A 64 -1.10 -18.46 2.04
N PRO A 65 -0.29 -19.28 1.34
CA PRO A 65 1.06 -19.62 1.79
C PRO A 65 1.86 -18.36 2.11
N ALA A 66 2.55 -18.37 3.25
CA ALA A 66 3.38 -17.25 3.62
C ALA A 66 4.61 -17.18 2.68
N PRO A 67 4.94 -16.00 2.13
CA PRO A 67 6.17 -15.77 1.38
C PRO A 67 7.40 -15.95 2.27
N ALA A 68 8.58 -15.99 1.66
CA ALA A 68 9.82 -15.96 2.42
C ALA A 68 9.87 -14.70 3.31
N LEU A 69 10.44 -14.89 4.50
CA LEU A 69 10.52 -13.87 5.53
C LEU A 69 11.89 -13.95 6.20
N GLU A 70 12.61 -12.84 6.15
CA GLU A 70 13.89 -12.67 6.82
C GLU A 70 13.76 -11.60 7.89
N ALA A 71 14.53 -11.74 8.99
CA ALA A 71 14.58 -10.73 10.02
C ALA A 71 16.00 -10.55 10.54
N ARG A 72 16.37 -9.29 10.75
CA ARG A 72 17.65 -8.89 11.35
C ARG A 72 17.48 -7.66 12.22
N ILE A 73 18.35 -7.50 13.21
CA ILE A 73 18.44 -6.26 13.98
C ILE A 73 19.70 -5.51 13.55
N PHE A 74 19.52 -4.25 13.15
CA PHE A 74 20.62 -3.35 12.80
C PHE A 74 20.42 -2.01 13.52
N ASN A 75 21.42 -1.56 14.28
CA ASN A 75 21.37 -0.32 15.06
C ASN A 75 20.11 -0.16 15.92
N GLY A 76 19.70 -1.24 16.61
CA GLY A 76 18.51 -1.24 17.47
C GLY A 76 17.17 -1.22 16.71
N VAL A 77 17.18 -1.39 15.39
CA VAL A 77 15.97 -1.52 14.58
C VAL A 77 15.86 -2.94 14.07
N LEU A 78 14.78 -3.64 14.41
CA LEU A 78 14.41 -4.88 13.76
C LEU A 78 13.86 -4.56 12.38
N ILE A 79 14.43 -5.21 11.37
CA ILE A 79 14.03 -5.13 9.97
C ILE A 79 13.53 -6.53 9.60
N ALA A 80 12.22 -6.67 9.42
CA ALA A 80 11.58 -7.87 8.90
C ALA A 80 11.19 -7.63 7.44
N GLU A 81 11.74 -8.41 6.53
CA GLU A 81 11.61 -8.26 5.09
C GLU A 81 10.96 -9.49 4.48
N SER A 82 9.99 -9.27 3.60
CA SER A 82 9.28 -10.32 2.89
C SER A 82 9.39 -10.17 1.38
N ASP A 83 9.44 -11.30 0.68
CA ASP A 83 9.45 -11.34 -0.79
C ASP A 83 8.15 -10.81 -1.41
N ALA A 84 7.05 -10.78 -0.65
CA ALA A 84 5.78 -10.21 -1.08
C ALA A 84 5.38 -9.02 -0.21
N ALA A 85 4.69 -8.06 -0.83
CA ALA A 85 4.10 -6.95 -0.09
C ALA A 85 2.97 -7.44 0.82
N PHE A 86 2.82 -6.82 1.98
CA PHE A 86 1.72 -7.03 2.92
C PHE A 86 1.30 -5.72 3.55
N ALA A 87 0.12 -5.71 4.17
CA ALA A 87 -0.33 -4.59 4.99
C ALA A 87 -0.54 -5.04 6.44
N VAL A 88 -0.11 -4.19 7.38
CA VAL A 88 -0.20 -4.42 8.82
C VAL A 88 -0.90 -3.24 9.50
N ASP A 89 -1.71 -3.51 10.52
CA ASP A 89 -2.15 -2.46 11.44
C ASP A 89 -1.00 -2.10 12.40
N LEU A 90 -0.29 -1.03 12.07
CA LEU A 90 0.87 -0.54 12.83
C LEU A 90 0.50 -0.03 14.22
N ALA A 91 -0.71 0.50 14.41
CA ALA A 91 -1.16 1.04 15.69
C ALA A 91 -1.44 -0.09 16.68
N SER A 92 -2.16 -1.12 16.23
CA SER A 92 -2.43 -2.31 17.03
C SER A 92 -1.14 -3.07 17.35
N LEU A 93 -0.24 -3.21 16.37
CA LEU A 93 1.07 -3.84 16.56
C LEU A 93 1.95 -3.10 17.59
N SER A 94 2.03 -1.77 17.50
CA SER A 94 2.82 -0.97 18.44
C SER A 94 2.30 -1.11 19.87
N ARG A 95 0.98 -1.15 20.04
CA ARG A 95 0.34 -1.34 21.36
C ARG A 95 0.62 -2.72 21.93
N SER A 96 0.56 -3.77 21.12
CA SER A 96 0.74 -5.14 21.60
C SER A 96 2.20 -5.49 21.89
N LEU A 97 3.15 -4.82 21.24
CA LEU A 97 4.59 -4.96 21.46
C LEU A 97 5.21 -3.84 22.31
N ASP A 98 4.42 -2.97 22.94
CA ASP A 98 4.93 -1.82 23.71
C ASP A 98 6.07 -2.17 24.69
N PRO A 99 6.08 -3.29 25.43
CA PRO A 99 7.20 -3.61 26.33
C PRO A 99 8.58 -3.71 25.66
N TYR A 100 8.61 -3.95 24.34
CA TYR A 100 9.80 -4.25 23.55
C TYR A 100 10.05 -3.29 22.38
N VAL A 101 9.00 -2.69 21.82
CA VAL A 101 9.06 -1.87 20.61
C VAL A 101 8.62 -0.45 20.93
N ALA A 102 9.44 0.53 20.56
CA ALA A 102 9.15 1.95 20.73
C ALA A 102 8.30 2.51 19.57
N LEU A 103 8.49 1.99 18.36
CA LEU A 103 7.82 2.43 17.15
C LEU A 103 7.75 1.30 16.13
N ALA A 104 6.62 1.14 15.46
CA ALA A 104 6.49 0.32 14.27
C ALA A 104 6.25 1.18 13.02
N ARG A 105 6.91 0.83 11.92
CA ARG A 105 6.70 1.45 10.61
C ARG A 105 6.79 0.40 9.52
N GLN A 106 5.97 0.54 8.48
CA GLN A 106 6.12 -0.20 7.24
C GLN A 106 6.70 0.71 6.15
N ASP A 107 7.58 0.16 5.31
CA ASP A 107 8.05 0.90 4.14
C ASP A 107 6.98 1.03 3.05
N ALA A 108 7.20 1.99 2.16
CA ALA A 108 6.24 2.36 1.12
C ALA A 108 5.96 1.23 0.11
N ASP A 109 6.88 0.28 -0.03
CA ASP A 109 6.71 -0.90 -0.88
C ASP A 109 5.87 -2.01 -0.22
N GLY A 110 5.53 -1.87 1.07
CA GLY A 110 4.79 -2.86 1.84
C GLY A 110 5.57 -4.15 2.14
N ARG A 111 6.87 -4.24 1.83
CA ARG A 111 7.66 -5.47 1.98
C ARG A 111 8.47 -5.51 3.26
N THR A 112 8.76 -4.35 3.84
CA THR A 112 9.61 -4.26 5.02
C THR A 112 8.88 -3.64 6.21
N LEU A 113 8.82 -4.38 7.30
CA LEU A 113 8.39 -3.91 8.61
C LEU A 113 9.62 -3.54 9.44
N ARG A 114 9.66 -2.31 9.95
CA ARG A 114 10.71 -1.80 10.83
C ARG A 114 10.16 -1.54 12.22
N LEU A 115 10.80 -2.14 13.22
CA LEU A 115 10.45 -1.96 14.63
C LEU A 115 11.66 -1.37 15.36
N ALA A 116 11.51 -0.16 15.89
CA ALA A 116 12.53 0.44 16.76
C ALA A 116 12.47 -0.27 18.12
N MET A 117 13.55 -0.92 18.52
CA MET A 117 13.59 -1.73 19.74
C MET A 117 13.88 -0.85 20.97
N LYS A 118 13.20 -1.09 22.09
CA LYS A 118 13.46 -0.41 23.37
C LYS A 118 14.72 -0.92 24.07
N ARG A 119 15.23 -2.09 23.67
CA ARG A 119 16.38 -2.77 24.27
C ARG A 119 17.06 -3.69 23.26
N ALA A 120 18.30 -4.07 23.54
CA ALA A 120 19.02 -5.05 22.73
C ALA A 120 18.34 -6.42 22.82
N MET A 121 18.08 -7.02 21.66
CA MET A 121 17.47 -8.34 21.52
C MET A 121 18.16 -9.08 20.37
N THR A 122 18.08 -10.40 20.38
CA THR A 122 18.35 -11.26 19.22
C THR A 122 17.05 -11.51 18.48
N VAL A 123 17.14 -11.80 17.18
CA VAL A 123 15.98 -12.07 16.32
C VAL A 123 16.21 -13.31 15.48
N SER A 124 15.15 -14.06 15.24
CA SER A 124 15.06 -15.08 14.21
C SER A 124 13.73 -14.94 13.45
N ALA A 125 13.72 -15.38 12.20
CA ALA A 125 12.51 -15.50 11.41
C ALA A 125 12.42 -16.89 10.78
N ARG A 126 11.19 -17.39 10.62
CA ARG A 126 10.90 -18.62 9.89
C ARG A 126 9.48 -18.60 9.36
N VAL A 127 9.19 -19.51 8.44
CA VAL A 127 7.87 -19.64 7.82
C VAL A 127 7.33 -21.06 8.02
N GLU A 128 6.07 -21.15 8.44
CA GLU A 128 5.35 -22.41 8.65
C GLU A 128 3.97 -22.31 7.97
N GLY A 129 3.85 -22.89 6.77
CA GLY A 129 2.60 -22.89 6.00
C GLY A 129 2.15 -21.46 5.62
N ARG A 130 1.12 -20.96 6.30
CA ARG A 130 0.56 -19.60 6.12
C ARG A 130 1.09 -18.58 7.12
N VAL A 131 2.01 -18.97 8.00
CA VAL A 131 2.45 -18.13 9.12
C VAL A 131 3.92 -17.78 8.97
N GLY A 132 4.22 -16.49 8.88
CA GLY A 132 5.54 -15.95 9.12
C GLY A 132 5.73 -15.70 10.61
N ILE A 133 6.80 -16.23 11.18
CA ILE A 133 7.11 -16.14 12.61
C ILE A 133 8.37 -15.31 12.76
N VAL A 134 8.30 -14.21 13.51
CA VAL A 134 9.47 -13.44 13.94
C VAL A 134 9.59 -13.55 15.46
N GLU A 135 10.68 -14.16 15.93
CA GLU A 135 10.94 -14.34 17.35
C GLU A 135 12.04 -13.38 17.80
N MET A 136 11.74 -12.59 18.83
CA MET A 136 12.66 -11.65 19.48
C MET A 136 12.96 -12.17 20.88
N ARG A 137 14.24 -12.20 21.26
CA ARG A 137 14.68 -12.70 22.56
C ARG A 137 15.71 -11.78 23.21
N LEU A 138 15.69 -11.68 24.53
CA LEU A 138 16.86 -11.17 25.24
C LEU A 138 18.03 -12.15 25.09
N PRO A 139 19.28 -11.67 24.97
CA PRO A 139 20.46 -12.53 24.87
C PRO A 139 20.55 -13.59 25.97
N ASP A 140 20.16 -13.23 27.21
CA ASP A 140 20.26 -14.09 28.39
C ASP A 140 18.94 -14.80 28.76
N ALA A 141 17.95 -14.81 27.87
CA ALA A 141 16.66 -15.45 28.15
C ALA A 141 16.82 -16.98 28.23
N ALA A 142 16.61 -17.56 29.42
CA ALA A 142 16.88 -18.97 29.71
C ALA A 142 15.89 -19.98 29.09
N ALA A 143 14.65 -19.58 28.79
CA ALA A 143 13.62 -20.50 28.27
C ALA A 143 13.21 -20.16 26.83
N PRO A 144 13.07 -21.14 25.92
CA PRO A 144 12.46 -20.92 24.61
C PRO A 144 11.00 -20.49 24.79
N PRO A 145 10.44 -19.64 23.91
CA PRO A 145 9.06 -19.21 24.05
C PRO A 145 8.13 -20.41 23.80
N PRO A 146 7.00 -20.50 24.50
CA PRO A 146 6.10 -21.65 24.38
C PRO A 146 5.61 -21.84 22.95
N VAL A 147 5.51 -23.07 22.46
CA VAL A 147 5.15 -23.37 21.06
C VAL A 147 3.63 -23.43 20.94
N TYR A 148 2.99 -22.33 20.51
CA TYR A 148 1.53 -22.28 20.34
C TYR A 148 1.10 -21.74 18.97
N VAL A 149 1.84 -22.03 17.91
CA VAL A 149 1.47 -21.56 16.55
C VAL A 149 0.18 -22.25 16.08
N ALA A 150 0.08 -23.56 16.28
CA ALA A 150 -1.10 -24.35 15.89
C ALA A 150 -2.37 -23.96 16.66
N ALA A 151 -2.28 -23.81 17.98
CA ALA A 151 -3.43 -23.46 18.81
C ALA A 151 -3.98 -22.04 18.50
N LEU A 152 -3.11 -21.08 18.15
CA LEU A 152 -3.56 -19.75 17.71
C LEU A 152 -4.24 -19.81 16.32
N LEU A 153 -3.70 -20.59 15.40
CA LEU A 153 -4.32 -20.82 14.08
C LEU A 153 -5.73 -21.40 14.24
N GLU A 154 -5.92 -22.41 15.08
CA GLU A 154 -7.23 -23.02 15.36
C GLU A 154 -8.20 -22.03 16.04
N ALA A 155 -7.72 -21.22 16.99
CA ALA A 155 -8.51 -20.18 17.63
C ALA A 155 -8.96 -19.08 16.64
N ARG A 156 -8.17 -18.81 15.59
CA ARG A 156 -8.52 -17.85 14.55
C ARG A 156 -9.52 -18.42 13.55
N GLU A 157 -9.34 -19.67 13.13
CA GLU A 157 -10.27 -20.35 12.21
C GLU A 157 -11.65 -20.54 12.83
N SER A 158 -11.74 -20.66 14.15
CA SER A 158 -13.01 -20.71 14.89
C SER A 158 -13.66 -19.34 15.11
N LYS A 159 -12.94 -18.23 14.92
CA LYS A 159 -13.52 -16.89 14.96
C LYS A 159 -14.10 -16.55 13.57
N PRO A 160 -15.40 -16.27 13.43
CA PRO A 160 -15.99 -15.95 12.12
C PRO A 160 -15.25 -14.74 11.54
N ALA A 161 -14.80 -14.88 10.29
CA ALA A 161 -14.21 -13.77 9.56
C ALA A 161 -15.19 -12.59 9.57
N PRO A 162 -14.71 -11.34 9.66
CA PRO A 162 -15.58 -10.20 9.45
C PRO A 162 -16.19 -10.37 8.05
N VAL A 163 -17.52 -10.53 8.01
CA VAL A 163 -18.28 -10.51 6.77
C VAL A 163 -17.92 -9.18 6.12
N PRO A 164 -17.39 -9.17 4.87
CA PRO A 164 -17.18 -7.91 4.17
C PRO A 164 -18.54 -7.21 4.15
N GLU A 165 -18.59 -6.06 4.81
CA GLU A 165 -19.74 -5.17 4.72
C GLU A 165 -20.02 -4.98 3.23
N PRO A 166 -21.22 -5.30 2.73
CA PRO A 166 -21.51 -5.17 1.32
C PRO A 166 -21.16 -3.74 0.91
N ALA A 167 -20.34 -3.60 -0.12
CA ALA A 167 -20.01 -2.30 -0.69
C ALA A 167 -21.32 -1.51 -0.84
N PRO A 168 -21.35 -0.21 -0.51
CA PRO A 168 -22.55 0.59 -0.73
C PRO A 168 -22.94 0.43 -2.19
N GLU A 169 -24.11 -0.18 -2.39
CA GLU A 169 -24.75 -0.28 -3.69
C GLU A 169 -24.77 1.13 -4.28
N PRO A 170 -24.32 1.35 -5.52
CA PRO A 170 -24.33 2.68 -6.11
C PRO A 170 -25.77 3.19 -6.05
N GLU A 171 -26.00 4.15 -5.16
CA GLU A 171 -27.25 4.87 -5.01
C GLU A 171 -27.67 5.31 -6.41
N ALA A 172 -28.78 4.74 -6.87
CA ALA A 172 -29.33 4.97 -8.18
C ALA A 172 -29.38 6.49 -8.42
N ALA A 173 -28.82 6.92 -9.55
CA ALA A 173 -28.83 8.31 -9.96
C ALA A 173 -30.22 8.94 -9.74
N PRO A 174 -30.32 10.18 -9.23
CA PRO A 174 -31.60 10.82 -9.03
C PRO A 174 -32.36 10.84 -10.36
N ALA A 175 -33.63 10.41 -10.31
CA ALA A 175 -34.54 10.49 -11.45
C ALA A 175 -34.60 11.92 -11.98
N PRO A 176 -34.74 12.13 -13.31
CA PRO A 176 -34.88 13.47 -13.87
C PRO A 176 -36.12 14.16 -13.31
N ASP A 177 -35.97 15.44 -12.94
CA ASP A 177 -37.04 16.30 -12.43
C ASP A 177 -38.29 16.24 -13.32
N PRO A 178 -39.51 16.23 -12.74
CA PRO A 178 -40.73 16.36 -13.53
C PRO A 178 -40.76 17.74 -14.21
N ALA A 179 -41.06 17.74 -15.51
CA ALA A 179 -41.14 18.93 -16.34
C ALA A 179 -42.06 20.02 -15.75
N PRO A 180 -41.78 21.31 -15.97
CA PRO A 180 -42.57 22.41 -15.42
C PRO A 180 -44.00 22.38 -15.97
N VAL A 181 -44.98 22.50 -15.07
CA VAL A 181 -46.40 22.65 -15.40
C VAL A 181 -46.61 24.01 -16.11
N PRO A 182 -47.32 24.07 -17.25
CA PRO A 182 -47.57 25.33 -17.94
C PRO A 182 -48.51 26.25 -17.12
N PRO A 183 -48.32 27.58 -17.20
CA PRO A 183 -49.15 28.52 -16.45
C PRO A 183 -50.60 28.53 -16.94
N PRO A 184 -51.58 28.83 -16.05
CA PRO A 184 -52.98 28.92 -16.45
C PRO A 184 -53.20 30.08 -17.43
N ALA A 185 -54.07 29.85 -18.41
CA ALA A 185 -54.46 30.84 -19.41
C ALA A 185 -55.22 32.01 -18.75
N PRO A 186 -55.09 33.24 -19.26
CA PRO A 186 -55.85 34.38 -18.76
C PRO A 186 -57.30 34.34 -19.26
N ASP A 187 -58.24 34.78 -18.39
CA ASP A 187 -59.64 35.04 -18.73
C ASP A 187 -59.79 36.26 -19.68
#